data_AF-A0A3M9MN42-F1
#
_entry.id   AF-A0A3M9MN42-F1
#
_cell.length_a   1.000
_cell.length_b   1.000
_cell.length_c   1.000
_cell.angle_alpha   90.00
_cell.angle_beta   90.00
_cell.angle_gamma   90.00
#
_symmetry.space_group_name_H-M   'P 1'
#
loop_
_entity.id
_entity.type
_entity.pdbx_description
1 polymer ?
#
loop_
_entity_poly.entity_id
_entity_poly.type
_entity_poly.pdbx_seq_one_letter_code
_entity_poly.pdbx_strand_id
1 'polypeptide(L)' 'MIMEWIKDNRQWSEYPEGTKAKAQGGGYWEKNKRGWKWCTGSTFPTPGGDATGEVCLPETIKT' A
#
# COMPACT_ATOMS: atom_id res chain seq x y z
N MET A 1 -4.40 -1.34 -18.73
CA MET A 1 -3.36 -2.12 -18.01
C MET A 1 -3.91 -2.41 -16.62
N ILE A 2 -3.84 -3.66 -16.17
CA ILE A 2 -4.53 -4.11 -14.94
C ILE A 2 -3.57 -3.92 -13.77
N MET A 3 -3.94 -3.02 -12.85
CA MET A 3 -3.34 -2.95 -11.52
C MET A 3 -3.76 -4.20 -10.75
N GLU A 4 -2.81 -5.10 -10.53
CA GLU A 4 -3.07 -6.37 -9.84
C GLU A 4 -2.85 -6.19 -8.34
N TRP A 5 -3.84 -6.64 -7.56
CA TRP A 5 -3.73 -6.76 -6.12
C TRP A 5 -3.16 -8.14 -5.79
N ILE A 6 -2.04 -8.15 -5.09
CA ILE A 6 -1.35 -9.37 -4.66
C ILE A 6 -1.39 -9.46 -3.14
N LYS A 7 -1.31 -10.67 -2.60
CA LYS A 7 -1.21 -10.88 -1.15
C LYS A 7 0.10 -10.28 -0.63
N ASP A 8 0.01 -9.55 0.48
CA ASP A 8 1.16 -9.08 1.23
C ASP A 8 1.99 -10.29 1.68
N ASN A 9 3.29 -10.22 1.39
CA ASN A 9 4.26 -11.26 1.70
C ASN A 9 5.56 -10.70 2.31
N ARG A 10 5.58 -9.42 2.71
CA ARG A 10 6.79 -8.70 3.15
C ARG A 10 6.46 -7.80 4.34
N GLN A 11 7.49 -7.25 4.99
CA GLN A 11 7.27 -6.20 5.97
C GLN A 11 6.82 -4.91 5.25
N TRP A 12 5.89 -4.18 5.86
CA TRP A 12 5.37 -2.90 5.34
C TRP A 12 6.45 -1.85 5.01
N SER A 13 7.61 -1.92 5.64
CA SER A 13 8.76 -1.05 5.38
C SER A 13 9.46 -1.37 4.06
N GLU A 14 9.38 -2.61 3.57
CA GLU A 14 10.10 -3.11 2.38
C GLU A 14 9.39 -2.77 1.06
N TYR A 15 8.13 -2.35 1.13
CA TYR A 15 7.40 -1.95 -0.06
C TYR A 15 7.92 -0.63 -0.63
N PRO A 16 8.03 -0.54 -1.96
CA PRO A 16 8.49 0.66 -2.64
C PRO A 16 7.47 1.80 -2.53
N GLU A 17 7.96 3.04 -2.65
CA GLU A 17 7.09 4.21 -2.76
C GLU A 17 6.10 4.06 -3.93
N GLY A 18 4.84 4.45 -3.69
CA GLY A 18 3.75 4.27 -4.64
C GLY A 18 3.01 2.93 -4.52
N THR A 19 3.48 1.97 -3.71
CA THR A 19 2.67 0.78 -3.37
C THR A 19 1.39 1.21 -2.68
N LYS A 20 0.26 0.62 -3.08
CA LYS A 20 -1.02 0.79 -2.40
C LYS A 20 -1.35 -0.44 -1.58
N ALA A 21 -1.87 -0.28 -0.37
CA ALA A 21 -2.45 -1.37 0.42
C ALA A 21 -3.97 -1.17 0.50
N LYS A 22 -4.73 -2.22 0.23
CA LYS A 22 -6.19 -2.17 0.18
C LYS A 22 -6.75 -2.14 1.59
N ALA A 23 -7.80 -1.34 1.78
CA ALA A 23 -8.50 -1.24 3.04
C ALA A 23 -9.89 -1.86 3.01
N GLN A 24 -10.28 -2.43 4.14
CA GLN A 24 -11.61 -2.96 4.38
C GLN A 24 -12.61 -1.81 4.48
N GLY A 25 -13.70 -1.88 3.72
CA GLY A 25 -14.71 -0.81 3.67
C GLY A 25 -14.43 0.29 2.65
N GLY A 26 -13.37 0.14 1.85
CA GLY A 26 -13.03 1.05 0.75
C GLY A 26 -11.84 1.96 1.06
N GLY A 27 -11.34 2.64 0.04
CA GLY A 27 -10.10 3.43 0.13
C GLY A 27 -8.83 2.58 0.01
N TYR A 28 -7.69 3.20 0.32
CA TYR A 28 -6.38 2.57 0.27
C TYR A 28 -5.36 3.37 1.09
N TRP A 29 -4.33 2.66 1.53
CA TRP A 29 -3.09 3.24 2.02
C TRP A 29 -2.10 3.36 0.87
N GLU A 30 -1.28 4.41 0.83
CA GLU A 30 -0.25 4.61 -0.18
C GLU A 30 1.12 4.81 0.48
N LYS A 31 2.12 4.03 0.05
CA LYS A 31 3.49 4.11 0.53
C LYS A 31 4.15 5.39 0.00
N ASN A 32 4.76 6.16 0.90
CA ASN A 32 5.59 7.31 0.58
C ASN A 32 6.90 7.27 1.40
N LYS A 33 7.76 8.28 1.20
CA LYS A 33 9.05 8.45 1.92
C LYS A 33 8.96 8.38 3.45
N ARG A 34 7.81 8.70 4.04
CA ARG A 34 7.60 8.82 5.48
C ARG A 34 6.81 7.66 6.08
N GLY A 35 6.31 6.73 5.27
CA GLY A 35 5.48 5.61 5.72
C GLY A 35 4.30 5.35 4.79
N TRP A 36 3.15 5.06 5.38
CA TRP A 36 1.89 4.75 4.71
C TRP A 36 0.88 5.84 4.98
N LYS A 37 0.45 6.52 3.93
CA LYS A 37 -0.54 7.59 3.97
C LYS A 37 -1.91 7.05 3.67
N TRP A 38 -2.90 7.37 4.50
CA TRP A 38 -4.29 7.13 4.15
C TRP A 38 -4.70 8.01 2.97
N CYS A 39 -5.48 7.49 2.00
CA CYS A 39 -5.81 8.22 0.76
C CYS A 39 -6.43 9.61 0.99
N THR A 40 -7.10 9.83 2.13
CA THR A 40 -7.68 11.12 2.54
C THR A 40 -7.08 11.68 3.83
N GLY A 41 -5.97 11.12 4.33
CA GLY A 41 -5.50 11.39 5.69
C GLY A 41 -3.98 11.47 5.86
N SER A 42 -3.56 11.18 7.09
CA SER A 42 -2.18 11.30 7.58
C SER A 42 -1.31 10.10 7.21
N THR A 43 0.00 10.26 7.42
CA THR A 43 1.01 9.20 7.24
C THR A 43 1.38 8.56 8.57
N PHE A 44 1.47 7.23 8.57
CA PHE A 44 1.85 6.40 9.71
C PHE A 44 2.96 5.42 9.31
N PRO A 45 3.71 4.82 10.25
CA PRO A 45 4.79 3.88 9.91
C PRO A 45 4.32 2.64 9.13
N THR A 46 3.09 2.18 9.40
CA THR A 46 2.43 1.04 8.75
C THR A 46 0.99 1.41 8.38
N PRO A 47 0.33 0.65 7.48
CA PRO A 47 -1.12 0.76 7.30
C PRO A 47 -1.87 0.51 8.61
N GLY A 48 -3.10 1.02 8.67
CA GLY A 48 -4.02 0.77 9.76
C GLY A 48 -4.50 -0.70 9.80
N GLY A 49 -5.18 -1.05 10.89
CA GLY A 49 -5.74 -2.40 11.07
C GLY A 49 -6.88 -2.75 10.11
N ASP A 50 -7.32 -1.80 9.30
CA ASP A 50 -8.26 -1.97 8.20
C ASP A 50 -7.59 -2.51 6.92
N ALA A 51 -6.26 -2.60 6.85
CA ALA A 51 -5.58 -3.16 5.70
C ALA A 51 -5.92 -4.65 5.50
N THR A 52 -6.35 -5.04 4.29
CA THR A 52 -6.83 -6.40 4.00
C THR A 52 -5.72 -7.43 3.81
N GLY A 53 -4.45 -7.00 3.87
CA GLY A 53 -3.31 -7.83 3.49
C GLY A 53 -3.17 -8.02 1.97
N GLU A 54 -3.80 -7.16 1.17
CA GLU A 54 -3.59 -7.08 -0.28
C GLU A 54 -2.89 -5.76 -0.64
N VAL A 55 -1.91 -5.83 -1.54
CA VAL A 55 -1.13 -4.69 -2.03
C VAL A 55 -1.10 -4.62 -3.55
N CYS A 56 -0.98 -3.42 -4.09
CA CYS A 56 -0.77 -3.16 -5.51
C CYS A 56 0.57 -2.45 -5.69
N LEU A 57 1.49 -3.08 -6.41
CA LEU A 57 2.83 -2.53 -6.66
C LEU A 57 2.80 -1.46 -7.77
N PRO A 58 3.64 -0.42 -7.68
CA PRO A 58 3.76 0.58 -8.74
C PRO A 58 4.31 -0.04 -10.02
N GLU A 59 3.82 0.39 -11.18
CA GLU A 59 4.19 -0.15 -12.50
C GLU A 59 5.69 -0.01 -12.81
N THR A 60 6.36 0.98 -12.21
CA THR A 60 7.78 1.28 -12.39
C THR A 60 8.75 0.24 -11.81
N ILE A 61 8.27 -0.80 -11.12
CA ILE A 61 9.11 -1.85 -10.51
C ILE A 61 8.90 -3.21 -11.19
N LYS A 62 8.39 -3.21 -12.44
CA LYS A 62 8.33 -4.39 -13.32
C LYS A 62 9.54 -4.49 -14.28
N THR A 63 10.73 -4.07 -13.86
CA THR A 63 11.99 -4.35 -14.58
C THR A 63 12.58 -5.68 -14.18
#